data_AF-A0A1M4XKF6-F1
#
_entry.id   AF-A0A1M4XKF6-F1
#
_cell.length_a   1.000
_cell.length_b   1.000
_cell.length_c   1.000
_cell.angle_alpha   90.00
_cell.angle_beta   90.00
_cell.angle_gamma   90.00
#
_symmetry.space_group_name_H-M   'P 1'
#
loop_
_entity.id
_entity.type
_entity.pdbx_description
1 polymer ?
#
loop_
_entity_poly.entity_id
_entity_poly.type
_entity_poly.pdbx_seq_one_letter_code
_entity_poly.pdbx_strand_id
1 'polypeptide(L)'
;MGWFNFGKKKASRDVALKRMQNLVGNRRENISNISIRERGNVAVAERYNVNINPNEISKVIRDYVRKKAKIDGKNVKIHISKDENGYTIVTNIFFR
;
A
#
# COMPACT_ATOMS: atom_id res chain seq x y z
N MET A 1 -20.50 -42.99 8.69
CA MET A 1 -20.28 -42.60 7.30
C MET A 1 -21.40 -41.66 6.85
N GLY A 2 -21.05 -40.44 6.42
CA GLY A 2 -21.89 -39.46 5.71
C GLY A 2 -23.08 -38.89 6.51
N TRP A 3 -23.60 -37.68 6.28
CA TRP A 3 -23.56 -36.82 5.10
C TRP A 3 -23.75 -35.36 5.55
N PHE A 4 -22.70 -34.52 5.51
CA PHE A 4 -22.88 -33.07 5.60
C PHE A 4 -23.31 -32.57 4.23
N ASN A 5 -24.60 -32.26 4.10
CA ASN A 5 -25.17 -31.67 2.90
C ASN A 5 -24.73 -30.19 2.83
N PHE A 6 -23.62 -29.91 2.15
CA PHE A 6 -23.29 -28.55 1.69
C PHE A 6 -24.22 -28.18 0.54
N GLY A 7 -25.47 -27.86 0.91
CA GLY A 7 -26.45 -27.23 0.06
C GLY A 7 -25.92 -25.89 -0.45
N LYS A 8 -25.32 -25.93 -1.63
CA LYS A 8 -25.17 -24.88 -2.64
C LYS A 8 -25.64 -23.48 -2.19
N LYS A 9 -24.76 -22.69 -1.56
CA LYS A 9 -24.89 -21.23 -1.48
C LYS A 9 -24.61 -20.59 -2.86
N LYS A 10 -25.44 -20.89 -3.87
CA LYS A 10 -25.36 -20.21 -5.19
C LYS A 10 -25.50 -18.69 -5.03
N ALA A 11 -26.33 -18.25 -4.08
CA ALA A 11 -26.55 -16.84 -3.78
C ALA A 11 -25.27 -16.09 -3.33
N SER A 12 -24.31 -16.74 -2.65
CA SER A 12 -23.11 -16.02 -2.19
C SER A 12 -22.09 -15.78 -3.29
N ARG A 13 -22.03 -16.67 -4.30
CA ARG A 13 -21.11 -16.53 -5.44
C ARG A 13 -21.51 -15.37 -6.33
N ASP A 14 -22.80 -15.27 -6.66
CA ASP A 14 -23.31 -14.19 -7.52
C ASP A 14 -23.23 -12.83 -6.82
N VAL A 15 -23.46 -12.79 -5.51
CA VAL A 15 -23.25 -11.58 -4.70
C VAL A 15 -21.77 -11.18 -4.63
N ALA A 16 -20.86 -12.15 -4.49
CA ALA A 16 -19.42 -11.88 -4.49
C ALA A 16 -18.93 -11.39 -5.87
N LEU A 17 -19.42 -12.00 -6.96
CA LEU A 17 -19.12 -11.56 -8.33
C LEU A 17 -19.62 -10.14 -8.59
N LYS A 18 -20.85 -9.82 -8.16
CA LYS A 18 -21.41 -8.46 -8.29
C LYS A 18 -20.61 -7.42 -7.49
N ARG A 19 -20.15 -7.77 -6.28
CA ARG A 19 -19.27 -6.90 -5.47
C ARG A 19 -17.91 -6.67 -6.14
N MET A 20 -17.30 -7.71 -6.72
CA MET A 20 -16.03 -7.58 -7.44
C MET A 20 -16.19 -6.77 -8.73
N GLN A 21 -17.26 -6.97 -9.49
CA GLN A 21 -17.55 -6.19 -10.70
C GLN A 21 -17.76 -4.70 -10.39
N ASN A 22 -18.49 -4.37 -9.31
CA ASN A 22 -18.66 -2.98 -8.87
C ASN A 22 -17.32 -2.33 -8.44
N LEU A 23 -16.43 -3.08 -7.78
CA LEU A 23 -15.11 -2.59 -7.37
C LEU A 23 -14.16 -2.33 -8.56
N VAL A 24 -14.28 -3.11 -9.63
CA VAL A 24 -13.46 -2.97 -10.84
C VAL A 24 -14.05 -1.92 -11.79
N GLY A 25 -15.38 -1.88 -11.95
CA GLY A 25 -16.09 -0.89 -12.75
C GLY A 25 -15.87 0.54 -12.25
N ASN A 26 -16.02 0.77 -10.93
CA ASN A 26 -15.78 2.08 -10.32
C ASN A 26 -14.31 2.52 -10.34
N ARG A 27 -13.37 1.59 -10.62
CA ARG A 27 -11.95 1.94 -10.77
C ARG A 27 -11.62 2.50 -12.15
N ARG A 28 -12.43 2.21 -13.18
CA ARG A 28 -12.18 2.68 -14.55
C ARG A 28 -12.68 4.12 -14.77
N GLU A 29 -13.78 4.52 -14.14
CA GLU A 29 -14.33 5.88 -14.28
C GLU A 29 -13.64 6.92 -13.39
N ASN A 30 -12.97 6.50 -12.31
CA ASN A 30 -12.27 7.43 -11.41
C ASN A 30 -10.84 7.77 -11.84
N ILE A 31 -10.29 7.11 -12.86
CA ILE A 31 -8.98 7.46 -13.42
C ILE A 31 -9.10 8.66 -14.37
N SER A 32 -10.25 8.86 -15.02
CA SER A 32 -10.47 9.98 -15.93
C SER A 32 -10.76 11.32 -15.24
N ASN A 33 -11.04 11.33 -13.93
CA ASN A 33 -11.43 12.52 -13.17
C ASN A 33 -10.48 12.88 -12.03
N ILE A 34 -9.22 12.40 -12.05
CA ILE A 34 -8.18 12.92 -11.15
C ILE A 34 -7.76 14.30 -11.65
N SER A 35 -8.66 15.27 -11.48
CA SER A 35 -8.30 16.67 -11.44
C SER A 35 -7.34 16.84 -10.25
N ILE A 36 -6.13 17.27 -10.57
CA ILE A 36 -5.03 17.52 -9.66
C ILE A 36 -5.44 18.65 -8.71
N ARG A 37 -6.11 18.29 -7.62
CA ARG A 37 -6.41 19.19 -6.51
C ARG A 37 -6.32 18.40 -5.22
N GLU A 38 -5.10 18.01 -4.85
CA GLU A 38 -4.75 17.85 -3.43
C GLU A 38 -3.23 17.85 -3.27
N ARG A 39 -2.77 18.66 -2.31
CA ARG A 39 -1.39 19.04 -1.98
C ARG A 39 -0.58 17.86 -1.41
N GLY A 40 -0.41 16.78 -2.17
CA GLY A 40 0.66 15.83 -1.91
C GLY A 40 1.95 16.36 -2.52
N ASN A 41 3.01 16.54 -1.73
CA ASN A 41 4.36 16.77 -2.24
C ASN A 41 4.87 15.48 -2.90
N VAL A 42 4.26 15.08 -4.02
CA VAL A 42 4.70 13.96 -4.84
C VAL A 42 5.81 14.50 -5.73
N ALA A 43 7.05 14.44 -5.23
CA ALA A 43 8.22 14.70 -6.05
C ALA A 43 8.37 13.54 -7.05
N VAL A 44 7.98 13.76 -8.30
CA VAL A 44 8.25 12.82 -9.39
C VAL A 44 9.70 13.04 -9.82
N ALA A 45 10.61 12.25 -9.25
CA ALA A 45 11.98 12.19 -9.73
C ALA A 45 12.05 11.38 -11.04
N GLU A 46 12.88 11.81 -11.99
CA GLU A 46 13.13 11.05 -13.22
C GLU A 46 13.54 9.61 -12.88
N ARG A 47 13.03 8.64 -13.65
CA ARG A 47 13.22 7.20 -13.40
C ARG A 47 14.68 6.81 -13.61
N TYR A 48 15.50 6.94 -12.58
CA TYR A 48 16.76 6.23 -12.49
C TYR A 48 16.47 4.76 -12.18
N ASN A 49 17.25 3.86 -12.77
CA ASN A 49 17.19 2.44 -12.45
C ASN A 49 17.82 2.22 -11.05
N VAL A 50 17.10 2.63 -9.99
CA VAL A 50 17.61 2.63 -8.62
C VAL A 50 17.38 1.26 -8.01
N ASN A 51 18.44 0.48 -7.86
CA ASN A 51 18.42 -0.70 -6.99
C ASN A 51 18.69 -0.25 -5.55
N ILE A 52 17.63 -0.12 -4.74
CA ILE A 52 17.79 0.26 -3.33
C ILE A 52 18.19 -0.95 -2.48
N ASN A 53 19.11 -0.73 -1.54
CA ASN A 53 19.33 -1.65 -0.41
C ASN A 53 18.30 -1.34 0.69
N PRO A 54 17.31 -2.23 0.97
CA PRO A 54 16.26 -1.94 1.94
C PRO A 54 16.80 -1.65 3.35
N ASN A 55 17.92 -2.28 3.73
CA ASN A 55 18.51 -2.10 5.05
C ASN A 55 19.08 -0.69 5.22
N GLU A 56 19.81 -0.20 4.24
CA GLU A 56 20.37 1.17 4.25
C GLU A 56 19.25 2.22 4.25
N ILE A 57 18.24 2.05 3.40
CA ILE A 57 17.09 2.96 3.36
C ILE A 57 16.35 2.98 4.70
N SER A 58 16.13 1.81 5.31
CA SER A 58 15.48 1.74 6.62
C SER A 58 16.30 2.46 7.71
N LYS A 59 17.63 2.36 7.65
CA LYS A 59 18.53 3.05 8.58
C LYS A 59 18.46 4.57 8.38
N VAL A 60 18.54 5.04 7.14
CA VAL A 60 18.45 6.47 6.79
C VAL A 60 17.12 7.06 7.28
N ILE A 61 16.00 6.36 7.06
CA ILE A 61 14.68 6.82 7.53
C ILE A 61 14.65 6.90 9.06
N ARG A 62 15.14 5.88 9.77
CA ARG A 62 15.19 5.89 11.25
C ARG A 62 16.07 7.02 11.78
N ASP A 63 17.24 7.22 11.18
CA ASP A 63 18.18 8.28 11.56
C ASP A 63 17.58 9.66 11.32
N TYR A 64 16.87 9.84 10.19
CA TYR A 64 16.17 11.08 9.89
C TYR A 64 15.07 11.39 10.92
N VAL A 65 14.23 10.40 11.23
CA VAL A 65 13.16 10.54 12.23
C VAL A 65 13.75 10.83 13.62
N ARG A 66 14.82 10.12 14.00
CA ARG A 66 15.52 10.38 15.27
C ARG A 66 16.08 11.79 15.32
N LYS A 67 16.71 12.28 14.25
CA LYS A 67 17.31 13.62 14.20
C LYS A 67 16.26 14.73 14.21
N LYS A 68 15.16 14.56 13.48
CA LYS A 68 14.14 15.61 13.28
C LYS A 68 13.05 15.59 14.33
N ALA A 69 12.51 14.42 14.65
CA ALA A 69 11.40 14.25 15.57
C ALA A 69 11.85 13.84 16.98
N LYS A 70 13.15 13.56 17.21
CA LYS A 70 13.70 13.10 18.50
C LYS A 70 13.05 11.80 19.02
N ILE A 71 12.58 10.96 18.11
CA ILE A 71 11.94 9.67 18.42
C ILE A 71 12.98 8.55 18.33
N ASP A 72 12.95 7.60 19.27
CA ASP A 72 13.79 6.39 19.21
C ASP A 72 13.45 5.59 17.95
N GLY A 73 14.48 5.09 17.24
CA GLY A 73 14.31 4.24 16.06
C GLY A 73 13.50 2.96 16.33
N LYS A 74 13.39 2.52 17.59
CA LYS A 74 12.49 1.41 17.98
C LYS A 74 11.01 1.73 17.76
N ASN A 75 10.64 3.01 17.82
CA ASN A 75 9.28 3.51 17.61
C ASN A 75 9.00 3.85 16.13
N VAL A 76 9.84 3.37 15.21
CA VAL A 76 9.68 3.56 13.76
C VAL A 76 9.60 2.19 13.08
N LYS A 77 8.42 1.86 12.56
CA LYS A 77 8.20 0.63 11.77
C LYS A 77 8.25 0.98 10.29
N ILE A 78 9.07 0.26 9.52
CA ILE A 78 9.28 0.50 8.10
C ILE A 78 8.98 -0.79 7.35
N HIS A 79 8.14 -0.69 6.33
CA HIS A 79 7.86 -1.76 5.38
C HIS A 79 8.31 -1.31 3.99
N ILE A 80 9.12 -2.13 3.32
CA ILE A 80 9.62 -1.86 1.97
C ILE A 80 9.19 -3.04 1.10
N SER A 81 8.34 -2.79 0.11
CA SER A 81 7.99 -3.76 -0.93
C SER A 81 8.55 -3.32 -2.27
N LYS A 82 8.89 -4.30 -3.11
CA LYS A 82 9.34 -4.08 -4.49
C LYS A 82 8.29 -4.66 -5.42
N ASP A 83 7.81 -3.84 -6.34
CA ASP A 83 6.94 -4.23 -7.44
C ASP A 83 7.69 -4.10 -8.77
N GLU A 84 7.10 -4.54 -9.88
CA GLU A 84 7.73 -4.50 -11.22
C GLU A 84 8.22 -3.11 -11.62
N ASN A 85 7.53 -2.06 -11.16
CA ASN A 85 7.74 -0.68 -11.56
C ASN A 85 8.32 0.22 -10.45
N GLY A 86 8.72 -0.34 -9.31
CA GLY A 86 9.32 0.48 -8.25
C GLY A 86 9.32 -0.12 -6.85
N TYR A 87 9.58 0.74 -5.87
CA TYR A 87 9.59 0.39 -4.46
C TYR A 87 8.53 1.19 -3.72
N THR A 88 7.74 0.52 -2.90
CA THR A 88 6.80 1.15 -1.97
C THR A 88 7.40 1.11 -0.58
N ILE A 89 7.57 2.28 0.04
CA ILE A 89 8.11 2.41 1.39
C ILE A 89 7.04 3.01 2.29
N VAL A 90 6.58 2.23 3.27
CA VAL A 90 5.60 2.66 4.28
C VAL A 90 6.30 2.79 5.62
N THR A 91 6.24 4.00 6.21
CA THR A 91 6.86 4.28 7.51
C THR A 91 5.81 4.72 8.51
N ASN A 92 5.69 3.97 9.61
CA ASN A 92 4.82 4.29 10.74
C ASN A 92 5.68 4.76 11.92
N ILE A 93 5.43 5.99 12.37
CA ILE A 93 6.16 6.63 13.48
C ILE A 93 5.23 6.74 14.68
N PHE A 94 5.65 6.20 15.83
CA PHE A 94 4.88 6.24 17.06
C PHE A 94 5.45 7.32 18.00
N PHE A 95 4.68 8.37 18.22
CA PHE A 95 4.95 9.43 19.19
C PHE A 95 4.36 8.98 20.53
N ARG A 96 5.16 8.36 21.39
CA ARG A 96 4.80 8.08 22.79
C ARG A 96 5.67 8.93 23.69
#